data_AF-A0A7U7JUZ6-F1
#
_entry.id   AF-A0A7U7JUZ6-F1
#
_cell.length_a   1.000
_cell.length_b   1.000
_cell.length_c   1.000
_cell.angle_alpha   90.00
_cell.angle_beta   90.00
_cell.angle_gamma   90.00
#
_symmetry.space_group_name_H-M   'P 1'
#
loop_
_entity.id
_entity.type
_entity.pdbx_description
1 polymer ?
#
loop_
_entity_poly.entity_id
_entity_poly.type
_entity_poly.pdbx_seq_one_letter_code
_entity_poly.pdbx_strand_id
1 'polypeptide(L)'
;MTMNCQTENIINECVRYTEQLSAFDEFRVVDILGDLSVVGISESTLYYICEKFKLLVLQNNVMGIQIIEDNTETVCEVKYKKMF
;
A
#
# COMPACT_ATOMS: atom_id res chain seq x y z
N MET A 1 -4.76 22.79 -4.48
CA MET A 1 -5.04 21.37 -4.74
C MET A 1 -5.46 20.76 -3.41
N THR A 2 -6.76 20.62 -3.19
CA THR A 2 -7.31 20.04 -1.96
C THR A 2 -6.96 18.56 -1.97
N MET A 3 -5.85 18.21 -1.31
CA MET A 3 -5.45 16.83 -1.10
C MET A 3 -6.61 16.14 -0.41
N ASN A 4 -7.22 15.18 -1.09
CA ASN A 4 -8.50 14.64 -0.70
C ASN A 4 -8.29 13.88 0.61
N CYS A 5 -8.83 14.36 1.74
CA CYS A 5 -8.64 13.74 3.06
C CYS A 5 -8.97 12.24 3.06
N GLN A 6 -9.82 11.80 2.12
CA GLN A 6 -10.14 10.40 1.88
C GLN A 6 -8.93 9.57 1.43
N THR A 7 -8.09 10.09 0.54
CA THR A 7 -6.92 9.37 0.01
C THR A 7 -5.85 9.18 1.08
N GLU A 8 -5.59 10.19 1.90
CA GLU A 8 -4.66 10.06 3.03
C GLU A 8 -5.18 9.08 4.08
N ASN A 9 -6.50 9.08 4.34
CA ASN A 9 -7.10 8.11 5.24
C ASN A 9 -6.93 6.68 4.74
N ILE A 10 -7.13 6.44 3.43
CA ILE A 10 -6.91 5.13 2.80
C ILE A 10 -5.46 4.67 2.97
N ILE A 11 -4.47 5.55 2.75
CA ILE A 11 -3.05 5.20 2.93
C ILE A 11 -2.77 4.79 4.37
N ASN A 12 -3.30 5.52 5.35
CA ASN A 12 -3.13 5.19 6.77
C ASN A 12 -3.79 3.86 7.14
N GLU A 13 -4.97 3.58 6.59
CA GLU A 13 -5.65 2.29 6.78
C GLU A 13 -4.84 1.15 6.15
N CYS A 14 -4.24 1.35 4.97
CA CYS A 14 -3.34 0.36 4.38
C CYS A 14 -2.15 0.06 5.30
N VAL A 15 -1.52 1.09 5.88
CA VAL A 15 -0.41 0.92 6.84
C VAL A 15 -0.87 0.11 8.04
N ARG A 16 -2.01 0.45 8.65
CA ARG A 16 -2.56 -0.28 9.80
C ARG A 16 -2.90 -1.73 9.47
N TYR A 17 -3.43 -1.99 8.27
CA TYR A 17 -3.72 -3.34 7.82
C TYR A 17 -2.46 -4.20 7.81
N THR A 18 -1.32 -3.64 7.38
CA THR A 18 -0.05 -4.37 7.38
C THR A 18 0.46 -4.76 8.77
N GLU A 19 0.07 -4.01 9.81
CA GLU A 19 0.36 -4.37 11.20
C GLU A 19 -0.38 -5.64 11.63
N GLN A 20 -1.54 -5.93 11.01
CA GLN A 20 -2.36 -7.11 11.30
C GLN A 20 -1.98 -8.34 10.48
N LEU A 21 -1.24 -8.18 9.37
CA LEU A 21 -0.78 -9.29 8.54
C LEU A 21 0.17 -10.23 9.29
N SER A 22 0.22 -11.49 8.88
CA SER A 22 1.19 -12.45 9.39
C SER A 22 2.58 -12.17 8.79
N ALA A 23 3.65 -12.53 9.50
CA ALA A 23 5.04 -12.39 9.02
C ALA A 23 5.38 -13.25 7.78
N PHE A 24 4.46 -14.11 7.32
CA PHE A 24 4.65 -14.93 6.13
C PHE A 24 3.80 -14.44 4.95
N ASP A 25 2.92 -13.46 5.17
CA ASP A 25 2.01 -12.98 4.15
C ASP A 25 2.73 -12.06 3.17
N GLU A 26 2.52 -12.37 1.89
CA GLU A 26 2.90 -11.54 0.75
C GLU A 26 1.64 -10.83 0.25
N PHE A 27 1.76 -9.55 -0.06
CA PHE A 27 0.61 -8.75 -0.47
C PHE A 27 1.00 -7.65 -1.43
N ARG A 28 0.02 -7.17 -2.18
CA ARG A 28 0.08 -5.92 -2.94
C ARG A 28 -0.84 -4.90 -2.29
N VAL A 29 -0.57 -3.62 -2.52
CA VAL A 29 -1.46 -2.55 -2.01
C VAL A 29 -2.87 -2.70 -2.58
N VAL A 30 -3.01 -3.19 -3.82
CA VAL A 30 -4.31 -3.47 -4.44
C VAL A 30 -5.11 -4.53 -3.70
N ASP A 31 -4.44 -5.52 -3.09
CA ASP A 31 -5.11 -6.59 -2.34
C ASP A 31 -5.72 -6.01 -1.05
N ILE A 32 -4.95 -5.17 -0.35
CA ILE A 32 -5.42 -4.44 0.85
C ILE A 32 -6.60 -3.54 0.51
N LEU A 33 -6.54 -2.81 -0.60
CA LEU A 33 -7.65 -1.96 -1.04
C LEU A 33 -8.92 -2.77 -1.35
N GLY A 34 -8.75 -3.99 -1.87
CA GLY A 34 -9.82 -4.97 -2.03
C GLY A 34 -10.44 -5.38 -0.70
N ASP A 35 -9.63 -5.75 0.28
CA ASP A 35 -10.08 -6.12 1.64
C ASP A 35 -10.78 -4.97 2.36
N LEU A 36 -10.27 -3.74 2.21
CA LEU A 36 -10.88 -2.52 2.74
C LEU A 36 -12.17 -2.10 1.99
N SER A 37 -12.61 -2.89 0.99
CA SER A 37 -13.79 -2.63 0.16
C SER A 37 -13.77 -1.24 -0.49
N VAL A 38 -12.58 -0.74 -0.86
CA VAL A 38 -12.42 0.57 -1.48
C VAL A 38 -12.78 0.46 -2.96
N VAL A 39 -14.05 0.65 -3.27
CA VAL A 39 -14.59 0.63 -4.65
C VAL A 39 -14.67 2.03 -5.26
N GLY A 40 -14.50 2.10 -6.58
CA GLY A 40 -14.70 3.35 -7.34
C GLY A 40 -13.54 4.34 -7.30
N ILE A 41 -12.34 3.90 -6.92
CA ILE A 41 -11.12 4.72 -7.01
C ILE A 41 -10.70 4.90 -8.47
N SER A 42 -10.39 6.13 -8.86
CA SER A 42 -9.80 6.40 -10.17
C SER A 42 -8.40 5.78 -10.28
N GLU A 43 -8.00 5.39 -11.50
CA GLU A 43 -6.66 4.82 -11.75
C GLU A 43 -5.54 5.74 -11.26
N SER A 44 -5.68 7.07 -11.43
CA SER A 44 -4.70 8.04 -10.94
C SER A 44 -4.63 8.09 -9.41
N THR A 45 -5.76 7.92 -8.71
CA THR A 45 -5.77 7.84 -7.24
C THR A 45 -5.16 6.53 -6.75
N LEU A 46 -5.46 5.42 -7.44
CA LEU A 46 -4.87 4.11 -7.14
C LEU A 46 -3.34 4.17 -7.28
N TYR A 47 -2.86 4.67 -8.42
CA TYR A 47 -1.43 4.85 -8.69
C TYR A 47 -0.77 5.69 -7.59
N TYR A 48 -1.40 6.80 -7.20
CA TYR A 48 -0.90 7.67 -6.14
C TYR A 48 -0.82 6.96 -4.78
N ILE A 49 -1.83 6.15 -4.42
CA ILE A 49 -1.83 5.37 -3.16
C ILE A 49 -0.67 4.35 -3.18
N CYS A 50 -0.54 3.60 -4.26
CA CYS A 50 0.53 2.61 -4.44
C CYS A 50 1.92 3.26 -4.33
N GLU A 51 2.13 4.39 -5.01
CA GLU A 51 3.39 5.14 -4.97
C GLU A 51 3.70 5.68 -3.57
N LYS A 52 2.71 6.26 -2.89
CA LYS A 52 2.88 6.76 -1.53
C LYS A 52 3.19 5.65 -0.54
N PHE A 53 2.49 4.52 -0.63
CA PHE A 53 2.76 3.38 0.22
C PHE A 53 4.19 2.84 0.01
N LYS A 54 4.62 2.69 -1.25
CA LYS A 54 6.00 2.30 -1.59
C LYS A 54 7.03 3.23 -0.94
N LEU A 55 6.82 4.54 -1.03
CA LEU A 55 7.69 5.53 -0.40
C LEU A 55 7.73 5.40 1.12
N LEU A 56 6.59 5.16 1.77
CA LEU A 56 6.54 4.95 3.22
C LEU A 56 7.33 3.71 3.64
N VAL A 57 7.24 2.61 2.89
CA VAL A 57 8.02 1.39 3.13
C VAL A 57 9.52 1.67 2.96
N LEU A 58 9.91 2.33 1.87
CA LEU A 58 11.32 2.69 1.61
C LEU A 58 11.90 3.65 2.67
N GLN A 59 11.06 4.52 3.24
CA GLN A 59 11.43 5.43 4.32
C GLN A 59 11.45 4.78 5.71
N ASN A 60 11.17 3.47 5.81
CA ASN A 60 11.01 2.75 7.08
C ASN A 60 9.89 3.32 7.98
N ASN A 61 8.88 3.97 7.38
CA ASN A 61 7.70 4.45 8.09
C ASN A 61 6.63 3.36 8.26
N VAL A 62 6.75 2.24 7.53
CA VAL A 62 5.91 1.05 7.71
C VAL A 62 6.74 -0.03 8.38
N MET A 63 6.36 -0.40 9.61
CA MET A 63 7.16 -1.28 10.45
C MET A 63 7.15 -2.72 9.93
N GLY A 64 8.32 -3.24 9.60
CA GLY A 64 8.50 -4.65 9.24
C GLY A 64 7.99 -5.06 7.88
N ILE A 65 7.77 -4.12 6.99
CA ILE A 65 7.41 -4.41 5.61
C ILE A 65 8.63 -4.20 4.73
N GLN A 66 8.87 -5.12 3.82
CA GLN A 66 9.89 -5.01 2.78
C GLN A 66 9.30 -5.24 1.40
N ILE A 67 9.87 -4.56 0.41
CA ILE A 67 9.58 -4.82 -1.00
C ILE A 67 10.35 -6.06 -1.40
N ILE A 68 9.64 -7.10 -1.85
CA ILE A 68 10.24 -8.37 -2.32
C ILE A 68 10.28 -8.46 -3.85
N GLU A 69 9.41 -7.73 -4.54
CA GLU A 69 9.37 -7.65 -6.00
C GLU A 69 8.98 -6.23 -6.40
N ASP A 70 9.88 -5.52 -7.07
CA ASP A 70 9.65 -4.18 -7.60
C ASP A 70 9.40 -4.27 -9.10
N ASN A 71 8.13 -4.28 -9.50
CA ASN A 71 7.78 -4.19 -10.91
C ASN A 71 7.95 -2.74 -11.38
N THR A 72 8.96 -2.50 -12.22
CA THR A 72 9.28 -1.17 -12.74
C THR A 72 8.25 -0.64 -13.74
N GLU A 73 7.39 -1.51 -14.28
CA GLU A 73 6.35 -1.11 -15.24
C GLU A 73 5.10 -0.55 -14.53
N THR A 74 4.76 -1.06 -13.34
CA THR A 74 3.58 -0.61 -12.60
C THR A 74 3.79 -0.65 -11.08
N VAL A 75 3.74 0.53 -10.45
CA VAL A 75 3.94 0.69 -9.00
C VAL A 75 2.90 -0.06 -8.14
N CYS A 76 1.72 -0.37 -8.72
CA CYS A 76 0.68 -1.14 -8.03
C CYS A 76 0.89 -2.66 -8.07
N GLU A 77 1.83 -3.16 -8.87
CA GLU A 77 2.19 -4.58 -8.88
C GLU A 77 3.37 -4.91 -7.97
N VAL A 78 3.92 -3.91 -7.27
CA VAL A 78 4.96 -4.10 -6.27
C VAL A 78 4.44 -5.05 -5.18
N LYS A 79 5.20 -6.12 -4.91
CA LYS A 79 4.89 -7.07 -3.84
C LYS A 79 5.68 -6.71 -2.59
N TYR A 80 4.97 -6.77 -1.48
CA TYR A 80 5.47 -6.50 -0.15
C TYR A 80 5.35 -7.76 0.70
N LYS A 81 6.23 -7.86 1.70
CA LYS A 81 6.22 -8.95 2.67
C LYS A 81 6.50 -8.42 4.05
N LYS A 82 5.77 -8.94 5.03
CA LYS A 82 6.07 -8.69 6.44
C LYS A 82 7.24 -9.55 6.90
N MET A 83 8.15 -8.98 7.68
CA MET A 83 9.42 -9.61 8.05
C MET A 83 9.44 -10.12 9.50
N PHE A 84 8.44 -9.76 10.32
CA PHE A 84 8.39 -10.12 11.75
C PHE A 84 6.98 -10.04 12.34
#